data_AF-A0A8S3W870-F1
#
_entry.id   AF-A0A8S3W870-F1
#
_cell.length_a   1.000
_cell.length_b   1.000
_cell.length_c   1.000
_cell.angle_alpha   90.00
_cell.angle_beta   90.00
_cell.angle_gamma   90.00
#
_symmetry.space_group_name_H-M   'P 1'
#
loop_
_entity.id
_entity.type
_entity.pdbx_description
1 polymer ?
#
loop_
_entity_poly.entity_id
_entity_poly.type
_entity_poly.pdbx_seq_one_letter_code
_entity_poly.pdbx_strand_id
1 'polypeptide(L)'
;MPIIIKDYTWTQTAQSLSIKIPLNSGNKNNIDLFTTDSYIKINYAPFLFEMFLLHDVDNDKSKCTILDDLIVLDMIKRQEHDWECLEKCLSKEEKKELRQKIYKKSQEEAKERAEQRSIKKSQLDRFTVQRAMDIDSKQHSLMDSRRDAERNKAMNELEQWRETLPNERNNDSYNNSHSIEKHYGNTNINKIKFNEYNASKIIELTSSDEENDEGLSKKNSQQIKNLPIASKIVKQPIKSEYVEKKKLEAATRVLPKPRETRQLEIKHTPRSFPTPSRESTVKEEEAWLKNVTQARRATGFVSEDLRPEEQDPQWCKEKGDEFFRSGNFLGAISAYTHGMALSDKLPSLYSNRAATHFPLGNFNKCVNDCSTALDLMKPPCEGNRRSRAKCIARRAAALARLGFLSKAIDEMKAASKLLPDDEKIKKDIYDMERAWEQNPDSD
;
A
#
# COMPACT_ATOMS: atom_id res chain seq x y z
N MET A 1 39.56 -40.81 -6.68
CA MET A 1 38.52 -41.44 -5.83
C MET A 1 38.86 -41.14 -4.38
N PRO A 2 37.89 -40.77 -3.54
CA PRO A 2 38.16 -40.52 -2.12
C PRO A 2 38.61 -41.82 -1.43
N ILE A 3 39.53 -41.70 -0.49
CA ILE A 3 40.02 -42.81 0.32
C ILE A 3 39.03 -43.03 1.46
N ILE A 4 38.40 -44.20 1.51
CA ILE A 4 37.43 -44.53 2.55
C ILE A 4 38.17 -44.91 3.83
N ILE A 5 37.91 -44.19 4.91
CA ILE A 5 38.48 -44.50 6.22
C ILE A 5 37.61 -45.55 6.90
N LYS A 6 38.26 -46.62 7.37
CA LYS A 6 37.65 -47.65 8.22
C LYS A 6 38.24 -47.68 9.63
N ASP A 7 39.30 -46.92 9.85
CA ASP A 7 39.96 -46.83 11.14
C ASP A 7 39.21 -45.81 12.01
N TYR A 8 38.38 -46.31 12.91
CA TYR A 8 37.70 -45.51 13.92
C TYR A 8 37.64 -46.29 15.22
N THR A 9 37.59 -45.58 16.34
CA THR A 9 37.33 -46.17 17.65
C THR A 9 36.03 -45.58 18.17
N TRP A 10 35.23 -46.40 18.84
CA TRP A 10 33.98 -45.93 19.41
C TRP A 10 33.80 -46.50 20.81
N THR A 11 33.15 -45.71 21.66
CA THR A 11 32.81 -46.08 23.03
C THR A 11 31.36 -45.69 23.28
N GLN A 12 30.65 -46.47 24.05
CA GLN A 12 29.26 -46.18 24.39
C GLN A 12 29.01 -46.20 25.89
N THR A 13 28.02 -45.43 26.27
CA THR A 13 27.29 -45.57 27.54
C THR A 13 25.83 -45.88 27.23
N ALA A 14 25.01 -46.11 28.25
CA ALA A 14 23.57 -46.34 28.08
C ALA A 14 22.88 -45.18 27.33
N GLN A 15 23.37 -43.95 27.48
CA GLN A 15 22.73 -42.73 26.96
C GLN A 15 23.50 -42.05 25.82
N SER A 16 24.81 -42.26 25.72
CA SER A 16 25.66 -41.55 24.76
C SER A 16 26.59 -42.48 24.00
N LEU A 17 27.03 -42.01 22.85
CA LEU A 17 27.90 -42.71 21.91
C LEU A 17 28.99 -41.74 21.48
N SER A 18 30.25 -42.08 21.75
CA SER A 18 31.39 -41.27 21.32
C SER A 18 32.17 -42.01 20.24
N ILE A 19 32.29 -41.39 19.06
CA ILE A 19 33.05 -41.92 17.91
C ILE A 19 34.26 -41.05 17.67
N LYS A 20 35.43 -41.67 17.60
CA LYS A 20 36.74 -41.04 17.45
C LYS A 20 37.36 -41.46 16.11
N ILE A 21 37.58 -40.49 15.24
CA ILE A 21 38.09 -40.70 13.87
C ILE A 21 39.42 -39.97 13.72
N PRO A 22 40.53 -40.66 13.41
CA PRO A 22 41.85 -40.05 13.26
C PRO A 22 41.93 -39.15 12.02
N LEU A 23 42.44 -37.94 12.20
CA LEU A 23 42.75 -37.00 11.13
C LEU A 23 44.19 -37.22 10.65
N ASN A 24 44.34 -37.91 9.52
CA ASN A 24 45.66 -38.17 8.93
C ASN A 24 46.23 -36.96 8.16
N SER A 25 45.53 -35.82 8.15
CA SER A 25 45.87 -34.64 7.33
C SER A 25 45.89 -33.39 8.20
N GLY A 26 47.03 -32.70 8.23
CA GLY A 26 47.24 -31.47 9.01
C GLY A 26 46.46 -30.23 8.55
N ASN A 27 45.51 -30.37 7.61
CA ASN A 27 44.66 -29.27 7.13
C ASN A 27 43.27 -29.33 7.77
N LYS A 28 43.09 -28.58 8.88
CA LYS A 28 41.84 -28.44 9.63
C LYS A 28 40.74 -27.66 8.89
N ASN A 29 41.12 -26.88 7.87
CA ASN A 29 40.27 -25.83 7.33
C ASN A 29 39.22 -26.31 6.32
N ASN A 30 39.23 -27.59 5.92
CA ASN A 30 38.35 -28.09 4.86
C ASN A 30 37.73 -29.45 5.23
N ILE A 31 37.07 -29.49 6.39
CA ILE A 31 36.32 -30.66 6.89
C ILE A 31 34.83 -30.36 6.73
N ASP A 32 34.18 -31.05 5.79
CA ASP A 32 32.73 -31.02 5.63
C ASP A 32 32.10 -32.11 6.49
N LEU A 33 31.30 -31.72 7.48
CA LEU A 33 30.53 -32.61 8.34
C LEU A 33 29.05 -32.56 7.97
N PHE A 34 28.48 -33.72 7.64
CA PHE A 34 27.05 -33.91 7.45
C PHE A 34 26.54 -35.00 8.39
N THR A 35 25.76 -34.60 9.38
CA THR A 35 25.17 -35.49 10.39
C THR A 35 23.65 -35.40 10.36
N THR A 36 23.01 -36.57 10.42
CA THR A 36 21.58 -36.72 10.63
C THR A 36 21.32 -37.70 11.78
N ASP A 37 20.04 -37.96 12.07
CA ASP A 37 19.58 -38.96 13.03
C ASP A 37 20.21 -40.35 12.86
N SER A 38 20.45 -40.77 11.63
CA SER A 38 20.80 -42.15 11.26
C SER A 38 22.04 -42.27 10.37
N TYR A 39 22.66 -41.15 9.99
CA TYR A 39 23.75 -41.14 9.01
C TYR A 39 24.79 -40.07 9.32
N ILE A 40 26.05 -40.44 9.13
CA ILE A 40 27.21 -39.58 9.34
C ILE A 40 28.06 -39.64 8.08
N LYS A 41 28.39 -38.46 7.56
CA LYS A 41 29.33 -38.30 6.47
C LYS A 41 30.31 -37.19 6.81
N ILE A 42 31.59 -37.52 6.79
CA ILE A 42 32.68 -36.57 6.99
C ILE A 42 33.57 -36.63 5.76
N ASN A 43 33.79 -35.48 5.14
CA ASN A 43 34.66 -35.35 3.98
C ASN A 43 35.80 -34.41 4.31
N TYR A 44 37.04 -34.91 4.21
CA TYR A 44 38.25 -34.12 4.36
C TYR A 44 39.27 -34.63 3.34
N ALA A 45 39.37 -33.94 2.20
CA ALA A 45 40.08 -34.44 1.03
C ALA A 45 41.55 -34.83 1.36
N PRO A 46 42.03 -36.01 0.91
CA PRO A 46 41.39 -36.98 0.01
C PRO A 46 40.49 -38.03 0.69
N PHE A 47 40.21 -37.92 1.99
CA PHE A 47 39.51 -38.93 2.77
C PHE A 47 38.00 -38.70 2.90
N LEU A 48 37.26 -39.80 2.96
CA LEU A 48 35.81 -39.81 3.19
C LEU A 48 35.49 -40.85 4.26
N PHE A 49 34.78 -40.43 5.29
CA PHE A 49 34.16 -41.32 6.27
C PHE A 49 32.65 -41.29 6.07
N GLU A 50 32.04 -42.46 5.96
CA GLU A 50 30.61 -42.62 5.78
C GLU A 50 30.11 -43.77 6.65
N MET A 51 29.06 -43.54 7.42
CA MET A 51 28.50 -44.54 8.31
C MET A 51 26.97 -44.40 8.45
N PHE A 52 26.30 -45.55 8.45
CA PHE A 52 24.86 -45.67 8.72
C PHE A 52 24.66 -46.25 10.12
N LEU A 53 24.14 -45.44 11.04
CA LEU A 53 23.98 -45.81 12.44
C LEU A 53 22.93 -46.89 12.63
N LEU A 54 23.17 -47.80 13.57
CA LEU A 54 22.24 -48.88 13.93
C LEU A 54 20.90 -48.33 14.45
N HIS A 55 20.94 -47.36 15.37
CA HIS A 55 19.77 -46.71 15.91
C HIS A 55 19.83 -45.19 15.74
N ASP A 56 18.68 -44.54 15.86
CA ASP A 56 18.57 -43.10 15.69
C ASP A 56 19.18 -42.35 16.90
N VAL A 57 19.84 -41.25 16.57
CA VAL A 57 20.51 -40.32 17.49
C VAL A 57 19.79 -38.97 17.47
N ASP A 58 19.80 -38.29 18.62
CA ASP A 58 19.29 -36.93 18.74
C ASP A 58 20.32 -35.91 18.19
N ASN A 59 20.11 -35.44 16.95
CA ASN A 59 21.04 -34.54 16.27
C ASN A 59 21.14 -33.15 16.95
N ASP A 60 20.07 -32.69 17.62
CA ASP A 60 20.04 -31.35 18.21
C ASP A 60 20.86 -31.26 19.51
N LYS A 61 21.00 -32.38 20.23
CA LYS A 61 21.79 -32.45 21.48
C LYS A 61 23.19 -33.03 21.28
N SER A 62 23.44 -33.63 20.13
CA SER A 62 24.76 -34.21 19.80
C SER A 62 25.78 -33.11 19.52
N LYS A 63 27.04 -33.35 19.89
CA LYS A 63 28.14 -32.41 19.75
C LYS A 63 29.26 -33.04 18.92
N CYS A 64 29.82 -32.26 18.00
CA CYS A 64 31.05 -32.61 17.30
C CYS A 64 32.18 -31.71 17.78
N THR A 65 33.32 -32.30 18.10
CA THR A 65 34.56 -31.57 18.42
C THR A 65 35.66 -32.02 17.46
N ILE A 66 36.25 -31.06 16.78
CA ILE A 66 37.36 -31.28 15.83
C ILE A 66 38.63 -30.87 16.56
N LEU A 67 39.47 -31.85 16.90
CA LEU A 67 40.81 -31.66 17.47
C LEU A 67 41.86 -31.76 16.36
N ASP A 68 43.12 -31.50 16.71
CA ASP A 68 44.23 -31.41 15.76
C ASP A 68 44.45 -32.72 14.99
N ASP A 69 44.37 -33.85 15.69
CA ASP A 69 44.62 -35.19 15.13
C ASP A 69 43.37 -36.09 15.17
N LEU A 70 42.22 -35.59 15.64
CA LEU A 70 41.05 -36.42 15.91
C LEU A 70 39.72 -35.66 15.76
N ILE A 71 38.74 -36.26 15.09
CA ILE A 71 37.34 -35.84 15.15
C ILE A 71 36.64 -36.70 16.21
N VAL A 72 36.03 -36.04 17.20
CA VAL A 72 35.23 -36.70 18.24
C VAL A 72 33.77 -36.29 18.09
N LEU A 73 32.92 -37.27 17.82
CA LEU A 73 31.47 -37.13 17.71
C LEU A 73 30.84 -37.68 18.99
N ASP A 74 30.35 -36.80 19.85
CA ASP A 74 29.61 -37.15 21.06
C ASP A 74 28.11 -37.05 20.78
N MET A 75 27.50 -38.21 20.61
CA MET A 75 26.12 -38.37 20.18
C MET A 75 25.24 -38.88 21.31
N ILE A 76 23.98 -38.44 21.34
CA ILE A 76 23.01 -38.89 22.35
C ILE A 76 22.03 -39.87 21.72
N LYS A 77 21.93 -41.07 22.30
CA LYS A 77 21.03 -42.12 21.83
C LYS A 77 19.58 -41.68 22.05
N ARG A 78 18.70 -41.90 21.07
CA ARG A 78 17.26 -41.64 21.24
C ARG A 78 16.58 -42.70 22.10
N GLN A 79 17.14 -43.91 22.10
CA GLN A 79 16.70 -45.03 22.93
C GLN A 79 17.87 -45.50 23.80
N GLU A 80 17.63 -45.65 25.10
CA GLU A 80 18.63 -46.11 26.07
C GLU A 80 18.85 -47.62 25.95
N HIS A 81 19.61 -48.03 24.93
CA HIS A 81 19.98 -49.44 24.69
C HIS A 81 21.46 -49.53 24.34
N ASP A 82 22.09 -50.63 24.73
CA ASP A 82 23.45 -50.94 24.33
C ASP A 82 23.47 -51.40 22.87
N TRP A 83 24.38 -50.84 22.09
CA TRP A 83 24.52 -51.16 20.67
C TRP A 83 25.51 -52.31 20.53
N GLU A 84 25.09 -53.41 19.90
CA GLU A 84 25.98 -54.53 19.60
C GLU A 84 26.98 -54.17 18.50
N CYS A 85 26.54 -53.36 17.53
CA CYS A 85 27.34 -52.85 16.42
C CYS A 85 27.03 -51.36 16.17
N LEU A 86 28.00 -50.62 15.64
CA LEU A 86 27.83 -49.21 15.30
C LEU A 86 27.11 -48.99 13.96
N GLU A 87 27.35 -49.88 12.99
CA GLU A 87 26.86 -49.79 11.62
C GLU A 87 25.74 -50.81 11.34
N LYS A 88 24.75 -50.42 10.53
CA LYS A 88 23.77 -51.36 9.94
C LYS A 88 24.43 -52.24 8.88
N CYS A 89 24.29 -53.56 9.00
CA CYS A 89 24.66 -54.51 7.93
C CYS A 89 23.68 -54.41 6.76
N LEU A 90 24.01 -53.58 5.76
CA LEU A 90 23.17 -53.32 4.58
C LEU A 90 23.89 -53.65 3.27
N SER A 91 23.13 -54.10 2.27
CA SER A 91 23.64 -54.32 0.91
C SER A 91 24.01 -52.99 0.23
N LYS A 92 24.80 -53.05 -0.85
CA LYS A 92 25.23 -51.84 -1.58
C LYS A 92 24.05 -51.04 -2.15
N GLU A 93 22.97 -51.72 -2.54
CA GLU A 93 21.76 -51.10 -3.09
C GLU A 93 20.95 -50.42 -1.99
N GLU A 94 20.76 -51.08 -0.85
CA GLU A 94 20.08 -50.54 0.32
C GLU A 94 20.79 -49.29 0.86
N LYS A 95 22.13 -49.30 0.92
CA LYS A 95 22.93 -48.12 1.31
C LYS A 95 22.70 -46.94 0.35
N LYS A 96 22.55 -47.20 -0.95
CA LYS A 96 22.29 -46.16 -1.96
C LYS A 96 20.89 -45.56 -1.79
N GLU A 97 19.87 -46.38 -1.60
CA GLU A 97 18.50 -45.92 -1.40
C GLU A 97 18.34 -45.14 -0.10
N LEU A 98 18.90 -45.65 1.00
CA LEU A 98 18.85 -44.97 2.29
C LEU A 98 19.53 -43.61 2.24
N ARG A 99 20.70 -43.52 1.59
CA ARG A 99 21.40 -42.26 1.35
C ARG A 99 20.53 -41.27 0.58
N GLN A 100 19.83 -41.71 -0.47
CA GLN A 100 18.93 -40.83 -1.23
C GLN A 100 17.75 -40.34 -0.40
N LYS A 101 17.15 -41.23 0.42
CA LYS A 101 16.04 -40.87 1.33
C LYS A 101 16.50 -39.82 2.36
N ILE A 102 17.68 -39.99 2.95
CA ILE A 102 18.24 -39.07 3.95
C ILE A 102 18.53 -37.70 3.33
N TYR A 103 19.14 -37.64 2.13
CA TYR A 103 19.38 -36.36 1.46
C TYR A 103 18.09 -35.62 1.12
N LYS A 104 17.05 -36.33 0.64
CA LYS A 104 15.74 -35.72 0.35
C LYS A 104 15.11 -35.14 1.62
N LYS A 105 15.05 -35.93 2.70
CA LYS A 105 14.53 -35.49 4.01
C LYS A 105 15.28 -34.25 4.51
N SER A 106 16.60 -34.26 4.44
CA SER A 106 17.43 -33.12 4.88
C SER A 106 17.18 -31.84 4.05
N GLN A 107 16.97 -31.97 2.73
CA GLN A 107 16.62 -30.85 1.85
C GLN A 107 15.23 -30.28 2.17
N GLU A 108 14.25 -31.15 2.41
CA GLU A 108 12.89 -30.76 2.78
C GLU A 108 12.88 -30.01 4.12
N GLU A 109 13.52 -30.55 5.16
CA GLU A 109 13.63 -29.87 6.46
C GLU A 109 14.38 -28.53 6.36
N ALA A 110 15.41 -28.43 5.53
CA ALA A 110 16.12 -27.17 5.31
C ALA A 110 15.21 -26.11 4.66
N LYS A 111 14.38 -26.53 3.71
CA LYS A 111 13.38 -25.68 3.05
C LYS A 111 12.32 -25.21 4.04
N GLU A 112 11.75 -26.11 4.83
CA GLU A 112 10.76 -25.78 5.86
C GLU A 112 11.32 -24.82 6.92
N ARG A 113 12.56 -25.04 7.40
CA ARG A 113 13.21 -24.11 8.34
C ARG A 113 13.41 -22.73 7.70
N ALA A 114 13.73 -22.64 6.41
CA ALA A 114 13.87 -21.37 5.72
C ALA A 114 12.52 -20.63 5.58
N GLU A 115 11.46 -21.35 5.23
CA GLU A 115 10.10 -20.81 5.16
C GLU A 115 9.62 -20.31 6.54
N GLN A 116 9.84 -21.10 7.60
CA GLN A 116 9.51 -20.70 8.97
C GLN A 116 10.28 -19.46 9.44
N ARG A 117 11.57 -19.33 9.08
CA ARG A 117 12.36 -18.13 9.37
C ARG A 117 11.79 -16.90 8.65
N SER A 118 11.39 -17.05 7.39
CA SER A 118 10.74 -15.99 6.62
C SER A 118 9.41 -15.56 7.25
N ILE A 119 8.57 -16.51 7.65
CA ILE A 119 7.30 -16.24 8.33
C ILE A 119 7.52 -15.52 9.66
N LYS A 120 8.44 -16.01 10.51
CA LYS A 120 8.75 -15.36 11.80
C LYS A 120 9.26 -13.93 11.62
N LYS A 121 10.10 -13.69 10.61
CA LYS A 121 10.58 -12.34 10.27
C LYS A 121 9.42 -11.42 9.88
N SER A 122 8.55 -11.87 8.97
CA SER A 122 7.37 -11.10 8.54
C SER A 122 6.41 -10.79 9.70
N GLN A 123 6.18 -11.76 10.59
CA GLN A 123 5.37 -11.56 11.80
C GLN A 123 6.00 -10.55 12.76
N LEU A 124 7.32 -10.62 12.98
CA LEU A 124 8.05 -9.68 13.81
C LEU A 124 7.96 -8.27 13.22
N ASP A 125 8.22 -8.12 11.92
CA ASP A 125 8.14 -6.83 11.21
C ASP A 125 6.73 -6.23 11.36
N ARG A 126 5.67 -7.02 11.13
CA ARG A 126 4.29 -6.59 11.34
C ARG A 126 4.02 -6.14 12.79
N PHE A 127 4.49 -6.90 13.78
CA PHE A 127 4.33 -6.54 15.19
C PHE A 127 5.07 -5.24 15.55
N THR A 128 6.27 -5.03 15.00
CA THR A 128 7.03 -3.80 15.23
C THR A 128 6.32 -2.56 14.66
N VAL A 129 5.76 -2.67 13.45
CA VAL A 129 4.97 -1.59 12.84
C VAL A 129 3.72 -1.30 13.66
N GLN A 130 2.98 -2.33 14.07
CA GLN A 130 1.79 -2.16 14.91
C GLN A 130 2.12 -1.42 16.21
N ARG A 131 3.20 -1.82 16.90
CA ARG A 131 3.63 -1.20 18.15
C ARG A 131 4.04 0.26 17.95
N ALA A 132 4.69 0.60 16.84
CA ALA A 132 5.01 1.98 16.51
C ALA A 132 3.74 2.82 16.30
N MET A 133 2.76 2.30 15.52
CA MET A 133 1.48 2.96 15.31
C MET A 133 0.71 3.19 16.62
N ASP A 134 0.74 2.24 17.55
CA ASP A 134 0.09 2.36 18.85
C ASP A 134 0.74 3.45 19.73
N ILE A 135 2.07 3.58 19.67
CA ILE A 135 2.81 4.64 20.38
C ILE A 135 2.43 6.01 19.80
N ASP A 136 2.50 6.15 18.47
CA ASP A 136 2.16 7.40 17.78
C ASP A 136 0.70 7.79 18.04
N SER A 137 -0.23 6.83 17.99
CA SER A 137 -1.66 7.06 18.27
C SER A 137 -1.90 7.57 19.69
N LYS A 138 -1.18 7.03 20.68
CA LYS A 138 -1.24 7.51 22.07
C LYS A 138 -0.68 8.93 22.19
N GLN A 139 0.41 9.22 21.49
CA GLN A 139 0.98 10.57 21.46
C GLN A 139 0.02 11.57 20.84
N HIS A 140 -0.59 11.25 19.69
CA HIS A 140 -1.59 12.10 19.05
C HIS A 140 -2.80 12.35 19.97
N SER A 141 -3.36 11.30 20.58
CA SER A 141 -4.47 11.44 21.54
C SER A 141 -4.13 12.34 22.73
N LEU A 142 -2.90 12.26 23.25
CA LEU A 142 -2.44 13.13 24.33
C LEU A 142 -2.32 14.59 23.87
N MET A 143 -1.78 14.83 22.67
CA MET A 143 -1.67 16.17 22.09
C MET A 143 -3.05 16.79 21.84
N ASP A 144 -3.99 15.99 21.31
CA ASP A 144 -5.37 16.44 21.09
C ASP A 144 -6.08 16.75 22.41
N SER A 145 -5.89 15.91 23.44
CA SER A 145 -6.43 16.17 24.78
C SER A 145 -5.88 17.46 25.39
N ARG A 146 -4.58 17.74 25.21
CA ARG A 146 -3.96 19.00 25.67
C ARG A 146 -4.50 20.19 24.89
N ARG A 147 -4.62 20.09 23.57
CA ARG A 147 -5.18 21.16 22.71
C ARG A 147 -6.63 21.46 23.06
N ASP A 148 -7.44 20.42 23.29
CA ASP A 148 -8.84 20.58 23.67
C ASP A 148 -8.98 21.20 25.07
N ALA A 149 -8.09 20.85 26.02
CA ALA A 149 -8.05 21.49 27.33
C ALA A 149 -7.70 22.99 27.24
N GLU A 150 -6.72 23.37 26.42
CA GLU A 150 -6.38 24.78 26.16
C GLU A 150 -7.53 25.52 25.48
N ARG A 151 -8.18 24.89 24.48
CA ARG A 151 -9.36 25.45 23.82
C ARG A 151 -10.49 25.69 24.83
N ASN A 152 -10.79 24.71 25.68
CA ASN A 152 -11.83 24.83 26.70
C ASN A 152 -11.48 25.90 27.73
N LYS A 153 -10.20 26.02 28.12
CA LYS A 153 -9.75 27.08 29.03
C LYS A 153 -9.96 28.47 28.41
N ALA A 154 -9.55 28.66 27.15
CA ALA A 154 -9.75 29.92 26.44
C ALA A 154 -11.24 30.27 26.27
N MET A 155 -12.09 29.26 25.98
CA MET A 155 -13.54 29.44 25.92
C MET A 155 -14.12 29.87 27.27
N ASN A 156 -13.69 29.24 28.37
CA ASN A 156 -14.11 29.60 29.72
C ASN A 156 -13.62 31.00 30.13
N GLU A 157 -12.40 31.38 29.78
CA GLU A 157 -11.87 32.73 30.03
C GLU A 157 -12.69 33.78 29.26
N LEU A 158 -13.08 33.50 28.02
CA LEU A 158 -13.94 34.37 27.21
C LEU A 158 -15.35 34.48 27.79
N GLU A 159 -15.90 33.38 28.32
CA GLU A 159 -17.19 33.36 29.01
C GLU A 159 -17.15 34.16 30.32
N GLN A 160 -16.10 34.00 31.14
CA GLN A 160 -15.88 34.81 32.34
C GLN A 160 -15.73 36.30 32.01
N TRP A 161 -14.96 36.64 30.97
CA TRP A 161 -14.84 38.02 30.50
C TRP A 161 -16.21 38.60 30.12
N ARG A 162 -17.02 37.84 29.37
CA ARG A 162 -18.39 38.23 28.99
C ARG A 162 -19.27 38.50 30.22
N GLU A 163 -19.15 37.70 31.28
CA GLU A 163 -19.91 37.89 32.52
C GLU A 163 -19.43 39.09 33.36
N THR A 164 -18.14 39.42 33.31
CA THR A 164 -17.57 40.58 34.03
C THR A 164 -17.88 41.94 33.41
N LEU A 165 -18.50 41.97 32.22
CA LEU A 165 -18.94 43.24 31.60
C LEU A 165 -20.10 43.84 32.42
N PRO A 166 -19.94 45.07 32.98
CA PRO A 166 -21.01 45.75 33.70
C PRO A 166 -22.25 45.91 32.82
N ASN A 167 -23.42 45.63 33.38
CA ASN A 167 -24.70 45.70 32.67
C ASN A 167 -25.13 47.17 32.50
N GLU A 168 -24.44 47.93 31.64
CA GLU A 168 -24.88 49.28 31.27
C GLU A 168 -26.01 49.22 30.24
N ARG A 169 -27.24 49.12 30.75
CA ARG A 169 -28.44 49.65 30.09
C ARG A 169 -29.05 50.75 30.95
N ASN A 170 -28.54 51.98 30.83
CA ASN A 170 -29.34 53.15 30.44
C ASN A 170 -28.55 54.48 30.56
N ASN A 171 -28.72 55.29 29.50
CA ASN A 171 -28.55 56.73 29.31
C ASN A 171 -27.22 57.35 28.81
N ASP A 172 -27.41 57.99 27.64
CA ASP A 172 -26.72 59.13 27.02
C ASP A 172 -25.39 58.95 26.26
N SER A 173 -25.53 59.12 24.93
CA SER A 173 -24.67 59.87 23.99
C SER A 173 -23.17 59.94 24.27
N TYR A 174 -22.35 59.26 23.45
CA TYR A 174 -21.41 59.86 22.48
C TYR A 174 -20.54 58.75 21.82
N ASN A 175 -20.21 58.96 20.54
CA ASN A 175 -19.24 58.27 19.67
C ASN A 175 -18.19 57.38 20.41
N ASN A 176 -17.80 56.20 19.93
CA ASN A 176 -17.20 55.96 18.62
C ASN A 176 -16.87 54.46 18.46
N SER A 177 -16.87 54.00 17.21
CA SER A 177 -16.00 52.96 16.64
C SER A 177 -16.00 51.52 17.19
N HIS A 178 -16.12 50.63 16.19
CA HIS A 178 -15.37 49.38 16.02
C HIS A 178 -15.97 48.08 16.57
N SER A 179 -16.28 47.19 15.60
CA SER A 179 -16.03 45.73 15.62
C SER A 179 -16.68 44.91 16.74
N ILE A 180 -17.25 43.73 16.53
CA ILE A 180 -17.31 42.76 15.44
C ILE A 180 -18.38 41.76 15.94
N GLU A 181 -18.93 40.98 15.01
CA GLU A 181 -19.66 39.73 15.24
C GLU A 181 -21.09 39.76 15.75
N LYS A 182 -21.98 39.55 14.77
CA LYS A 182 -23.02 38.54 14.85
C LYS A 182 -22.46 37.27 15.52
N HIS A 183 -23.11 36.81 16.58
CA HIS A 183 -23.19 35.39 16.86
C HIS A 183 -24.60 34.90 16.60
N TYR A 184 -24.69 33.92 15.72
CA TYR A 184 -25.77 32.94 15.80
C TYR A 184 -25.72 32.28 17.18
N GLY A 185 -26.89 32.25 17.83
CA GLY A 185 -27.49 30.97 18.15
C GLY A 185 -27.33 30.48 19.59
N ASN A 186 -28.42 30.67 20.33
CA ASN A 186 -29.25 29.61 20.93
C ASN A 186 -29.18 29.35 22.45
N THR A 187 -30.33 29.69 23.07
CA THR A 187 -31.16 28.91 24.00
C THR A 187 -30.58 28.36 25.30
N ASN A 188 -31.18 28.80 26.42
CA ASN A 188 -31.92 27.90 27.34
C ASN A 188 -32.98 28.70 28.14
N ILE A 189 -34.26 28.48 27.88
CA ILE A 189 -35.21 27.68 28.70
C ILE A 189 -35.72 28.45 29.95
N ASN A 190 -36.98 28.94 29.90
CA ASN A 190 -38.07 28.34 30.69
C ASN A 190 -39.48 28.95 30.45
N LYS A 191 -40.44 28.02 30.30
CA LYS A 191 -41.91 28.13 30.42
C LYS A 191 -42.69 28.94 29.37
N ILE A 192 -43.09 28.22 28.31
CA ILE A 192 -44.44 28.35 27.74
C ILE A 192 -45.10 26.97 27.89
N LYS A 193 -46.29 26.93 28.51
CA LYS A 193 -47.21 25.80 28.43
C LYS A 193 -48.22 26.09 27.31
N PHE A 194 -48.18 25.23 26.28
CA PHE A 194 -49.26 24.62 25.50
C PHE A 194 -50.45 25.48 25.00
N ASN A 195 -50.65 25.53 23.67
CA ASN A 195 -51.32 24.49 22.85
C ASN A 195 -50.92 24.70 21.38
N GLU A 196 -50.28 23.73 20.73
CA GLU A 196 -50.90 22.68 19.88
C GLU A 196 -51.80 23.22 18.76
N TYR A 197 -51.31 23.16 17.52
CA TYR A 197 -51.88 22.28 16.49
C TYR A 197 -50.93 22.16 15.27
N ASN A 198 -50.80 20.91 14.82
CA ASN A 198 -50.39 20.42 13.48
C ASN A 198 -48.90 20.28 13.13
N ALA A 199 -48.31 19.22 13.68
CA ALA A 199 -47.79 18.04 12.97
C ALA A 199 -47.24 18.16 11.52
N SER A 200 -45.95 17.80 11.43
CA SER A 200 -45.35 16.89 10.43
C SER A 200 -45.26 17.31 8.96
N LYS A 201 -44.04 17.43 8.42
CA LYS A 201 -43.31 16.35 7.70
C LYS A 201 -42.06 16.94 7.00
N ILE A 202 -40.90 16.38 7.32
CA ILE A 202 -39.65 16.61 6.57
C ILE A 202 -39.78 15.82 5.26
N ILE A 203 -39.53 16.49 4.14
CA ILE A 203 -39.38 15.87 2.83
C ILE A 203 -38.04 16.39 2.27
N GLU A 204 -37.03 15.50 2.26
CA GLU A 204 -35.93 15.53 1.27
C GLU A 204 -36.54 15.63 -0.12
N LEU A 205 -35.90 16.33 -1.06
CA LEU A 205 -35.89 15.87 -2.44
C LEU A 205 -34.80 16.54 -3.29
N THR A 206 -34.15 15.67 -4.03
CA THR A 206 -33.26 15.87 -5.17
C THR A 206 -34.00 16.39 -6.40
N SER A 207 -33.23 17.09 -7.26
CA SER A 207 -33.32 17.20 -8.74
C SER A 207 -34.59 17.70 -9.46
N SER A 208 -34.30 18.51 -10.50
CA SER A 208 -34.99 18.74 -11.79
C SER A 208 -36.26 19.61 -11.88
N ASP A 209 -36.14 20.55 -12.83
CA ASP A 209 -37.09 21.06 -13.82
C ASP A 209 -38.18 22.12 -13.49
N GLU A 210 -38.12 23.16 -14.34
CA GLU A 210 -39.20 23.91 -15.00
C GLU A 210 -40.12 24.93 -14.27
N GLU A 211 -40.14 26.12 -14.91
CA GLU A 211 -41.27 27.01 -15.22
C GLU A 211 -42.00 27.87 -14.16
N ASN A 212 -41.90 29.19 -14.42
CA ASN A 212 -42.97 30.19 -14.60
C ASN A 212 -43.90 30.63 -13.44
N ASP A 213 -43.83 31.96 -13.23
CA ASP A 213 -44.91 32.96 -13.25
C ASP A 213 -45.58 33.52 -11.98
N GLU A 214 -45.75 34.85 -12.07
CA GLU A 214 -46.77 35.77 -11.52
C GLU A 214 -47.34 35.57 -10.10
N GLY A 215 -47.56 36.59 -9.26
CA GLY A 215 -47.72 38.02 -9.50
C GLY A 215 -48.61 38.61 -8.39
N LEU A 216 -48.65 39.95 -8.34
CA LEU A 216 -49.64 40.82 -7.67
C LEU A 216 -49.62 40.92 -6.12
N SER A 217 -49.92 42.05 -5.46
CA SER A 217 -50.03 43.49 -5.79
C SER A 217 -50.92 44.10 -4.70
N LYS A 218 -50.50 45.26 -4.16
CA LYS A 218 -51.37 46.35 -3.62
C LYS A 218 -52.10 46.01 -2.29
N LYS A 219 -52.36 46.92 -1.36
CA LYS A 219 -52.52 48.39 -1.37
C LYS A 219 -52.76 48.80 0.10
N ASN A 220 -52.29 49.96 0.54
CA ASN A 220 -53.18 51.08 0.89
C ASN A 220 -52.45 52.23 1.61
N SER A 221 -52.48 53.35 0.90
CA SER A 221 -52.27 54.74 1.29
C SER A 221 -53.41 55.29 2.14
N GLN A 222 -53.12 56.20 3.08
CA GLN A 222 -54.08 57.24 3.50
C GLN A 222 -53.39 58.59 3.64
N GLN A 223 -54.03 59.60 3.03
CA GLN A 223 -53.70 61.03 2.97
C GLN A 223 -54.45 61.79 4.07
N ILE A 224 -53.88 62.88 4.59
CA ILE A 224 -54.65 64.03 5.12
C ILE A 224 -53.92 65.35 4.73
N LYS A 225 -54.70 66.34 4.26
CA LYS A 225 -54.28 67.66 3.73
C LYS A 225 -54.53 68.81 4.75
N ASN A 226 -53.61 69.80 4.77
CA ASN A 226 -53.74 71.29 4.83
C ASN A 226 -54.62 72.00 5.91
N LEU A 227 -54.40 73.19 6.50
CA LEU A 227 -53.59 74.46 6.42
C LEU A 227 -53.97 75.31 7.72
N PRO A 228 -53.61 76.61 8.02
CA PRO A 228 -52.37 77.42 7.99
C PRO A 228 -52.05 78.28 9.28
N ILE A 229 -50.77 78.72 9.40
CA ILE A 229 -50.17 80.03 9.85
C ILE A 229 -50.57 80.75 11.18
N ALA A 230 -49.56 80.98 12.04
CA ALA A 230 -49.15 82.19 12.83
C ALA A 230 -48.58 81.77 14.21
N SER A 231 -47.51 82.29 14.82
CA SER A 231 -46.80 83.56 14.71
C SER A 231 -45.34 83.41 15.18
N LYS A 232 -44.51 84.37 14.74
CA LYS A 232 -43.05 84.46 14.84
C LYS A 232 -42.54 84.67 16.27
N ILE A 233 -41.44 84.00 16.63
CA ILE A 233 -40.43 84.55 17.55
C ILE A 233 -39.11 84.57 16.81
N VAL A 234 -38.69 85.78 16.41
CA VAL A 234 -37.43 86.07 15.75
C VAL A 234 -36.33 86.07 16.81
N LYS A 235 -35.42 85.09 16.76
CA LYS A 235 -34.07 85.25 17.31
C LYS A 235 -33.14 85.46 16.12
N GLN A 236 -32.64 86.68 15.97
CA GLN A 236 -31.68 86.99 14.92
C GLN A 236 -30.37 86.22 15.19
N PRO A 237 -29.88 85.40 14.25
CA PRO A 237 -28.58 84.76 14.38
C PRO A 237 -27.50 85.81 14.15
N ILE A 238 -26.57 85.94 15.11
CA ILE A 238 -25.34 86.71 14.95
C ILE A 238 -24.53 86.02 13.84
N LYS A 239 -24.60 86.59 12.64
CA LYS A 239 -23.81 86.16 11.48
C LYS A 239 -22.39 86.71 11.63
N SER A 240 -21.53 85.94 12.27
CA SER A 240 -20.09 86.16 12.08
C SER A 240 -19.68 85.52 10.76
N GLU A 241 -18.97 86.29 9.94
CA GLU A 241 -18.43 85.85 8.65
C GLU A 241 -17.56 84.57 8.81
N TYR A 242 -16.93 84.41 9.98
CA TYR A 242 -16.21 83.21 10.39
C TYR A 242 -17.09 81.96 10.49
N VAL A 243 -18.29 82.07 11.05
CA VAL A 243 -19.23 80.94 11.17
C VAL A 243 -19.79 80.55 9.79
N GLU A 244 -20.04 81.52 8.91
CA GLU A 244 -20.48 81.24 7.54
C GLU A 244 -19.35 80.63 6.68
N LYS A 245 -18.11 81.12 6.79
CA LYS A 245 -16.94 80.51 6.13
C LYS A 245 -16.71 79.06 6.58
N LYS A 246 -16.76 78.80 7.89
CA LYS A 246 -16.60 77.43 8.43
C LYS A 246 -17.77 76.52 8.04
N LYS A 247 -18.99 77.05 7.93
CA LYS A 247 -20.16 76.32 7.38
C LYS A 247 -20.00 76.00 5.90
N LEU A 248 -19.48 76.94 5.11
CA LEU A 248 -19.21 76.72 3.68
C LEU A 248 -18.10 75.69 3.47
N GLU A 249 -17.02 75.74 4.26
CA GLU A 249 -15.95 74.73 4.26
C GLU A 249 -16.45 73.36 4.73
N ALA A 250 -17.30 73.30 5.75
CA ALA A 250 -17.91 72.05 6.21
C ALA A 250 -18.91 71.49 5.17
N ALA A 251 -19.62 72.35 4.45
CA ALA A 251 -20.57 71.96 3.40
C ALA A 251 -19.88 71.53 2.09
N THR A 252 -18.64 71.99 1.83
CA THR A 252 -17.83 71.58 0.66
C THR A 252 -17.01 70.32 0.90
N ARG A 253 -16.87 69.85 2.15
CA ARG A 253 -16.28 68.55 2.46
C ARG A 253 -17.25 67.43 2.11
N VAL A 254 -17.15 66.90 0.89
CA VAL A 254 -17.83 65.67 0.51
C VAL A 254 -17.20 64.51 1.28
N LEU A 255 -17.83 64.09 2.38
CA LEU A 255 -17.45 62.85 3.05
C LEU A 255 -17.64 61.70 2.04
N PRO A 256 -16.62 60.85 1.81
CA PRO A 256 -16.80 59.69 0.95
C PRO A 256 -17.96 58.86 1.52
N LYS A 257 -18.89 58.46 0.64
CA LYS A 257 -20.02 57.61 1.05
C LYS A 257 -19.46 56.39 1.79
N PRO A 258 -20.00 56.01 2.96
CA PRO A 258 -19.61 54.78 3.64
C PRO A 258 -19.66 53.62 2.64
N ARG A 259 -18.61 52.80 2.58
CA ARG A 259 -18.58 51.65 1.67
C ARG A 259 -19.83 50.78 1.91
N GLU A 260 -20.54 50.43 0.84
CA GLU A 260 -21.69 49.53 0.93
C GLU A 260 -21.24 48.19 1.52
N THR A 261 -21.93 47.72 2.56
CA THR A 261 -21.70 46.40 3.11
C THR A 261 -22.27 45.36 2.15
N ARG A 262 -21.41 44.61 1.47
CA ARG A 262 -21.81 43.42 0.71
C ARG A 262 -21.55 42.18 1.55
N GLN A 263 -22.53 41.28 1.65
CA GLN A 263 -22.30 39.93 2.16
C GLN A 263 -21.50 39.16 1.10
N LEU A 264 -20.23 38.91 1.39
CA LEU A 264 -19.41 37.99 0.61
C LEU A 264 -19.64 36.58 1.18
N GLU A 265 -20.12 35.66 0.35
CA GLU A 265 -20.06 34.24 0.66
C GLU A 265 -18.60 33.80 0.54
N ILE A 266 -17.91 33.73 1.68
CA ILE A 266 -16.56 33.16 1.75
C ILE A 266 -16.71 31.64 1.71
N LYS A 267 -16.51 31.05 0.54
CA LYS A 267 -16.35 29.60 0.43
C LYS A 267 -14.93 29.26 0.85
N HIS A 268 -14.78 28.79 2.08
CA HIS A 268 -13.51 28.25 2.55
C HIS A 268 -13.16 27.01 1.72
N THR A 269 -11.91 26.90 1.30
CA THR A 269 -11.39 25.66 0.74
C THR A 269 -11.53 24.58 1.82
N PRO A 270 -12.21 23.46 1.56
CA PRO A 270 -12.38 22.41 2.57
C PRO A 270 -11.00 21.92 2.99
N ARG A 271 -10.71 22.03 4.29
CA ARG A 271 -9.42 21.64 4.85
C ARG A 271 -9.52 20.19 5.30
N SER A 272 -8.58 19.37 4.84
CA SER A 272 -8.52 17.93 5.15
C SER A 272 -8.16 17.62 6.60
N PHE A 273 -7.70 18.61 7.38
CA PHE A 273 -7.23 18.42 8.76
C PHE A 273 -7.81 19.46 9.74
N PRO A 274 -8.09 19.08 11.00
CA PRO A 274 -8.76 19.94 12.00
C PRO A 274 -7.82 20.90 12.76
N THR A 275 -6.49 20.81 12.61
CA THR A 275 -5.51 21.52 13.46
C THR A 275 -5.18 22.93 12.97
N PRO A 276 -5.30 24.03 13.74
CA PRO A 276 -5.03 25.39 13.24
C PRO A 276 -3.64 25.56 12.56
N SER A 277 -3.55 26.34 11.47
CA SER A 277 -2.33 26.49 10.63
C SER A 277 -1.08 27.00 11.36
N ARG A 278 -1.23 27.53 12.58
CA ARG A 278 -0.15 28.08 13.40
C ARG A 278 0.65 26.99 14.15
N GLU A 279 0.05 25.83 14.39
CA GLU A 279 0.66 24.69 15.11
C GLU A 279 1.07 23.55 14.16
N SER A 280 0.85 23.72 12.86
CA SER A 280 0.90 22.61 11.94
C SER A 280 2.35 22.26 11.61
N THR A 281 2.80 21.09 12.07
CA THR A 281 4.00 20.39 11.58
C THR A 281 3.74 19.81 10.18
N VAL A 282 3.20 20.64 9.26
CA VAL A 282 2.77 20.24 7.91
C VAL A 282 3.85 19.45 7.19
N LYS A 283 5.12 19.84 7.36
CA LYS A 283 6.25 19.15 6.73
C LYS A 283 6.44 17.73 7.26
N GLU A 284 6.26 17.51 8.56
CA GLU A 284 6.43 16.21 9.21
C GLU A 284 5.21 15.32 8.94
N GLU A 285 4.01 15.90 8.96
CA GLU A 285 2.77 15.19 8.61
C GLU A 285 2.75 14.80 7.13
N GLU A 286 3.14 15.70 6.22
CA GLU A 286 3.34 15.38 4.80
C GLU A 286 4.42 14.33 4.59
N ALA A 287 5.52 14.38 5.35
CA ALA A 287 6.56 13.36 5.29
C ALA A 287 6.07 12.00 5.79
N TRP A 288 5.27 11.98 6.86
CA TRP A 288 4.65 10.77 7.38
C TRP A 288 3.64 10.18 6.38
N LEU A 289 2.76 11.00 5.81
CA LEU A 289 1.85 10.59 4.73
C LEU A 289 2.63 10.07 3.51
N LYS A 290 3.73 10.73 3.12
CA LYS A 290 4.63 10.25 2.04
C LYS A 290 5.28 8.91 2.39
N ASN A 291 5.74 8.72 3.62
CA ASN A 291 6.36 7.47 4.06
C ASN A 291 5.35 6.32 4.14
N VAL A 292 4.13 6.57 4.65
CA VAL A 292 3.04 5.59 4.72
C VAL A 292 2.56 5.23 3.32
N THR A 293 2.35 6.20 2.43
CA THR A 293 1.99 5.94 1.03
C THR A 293 3.11 5.23 0.29
N GLN A 294 4.38 5.57 0.50
CA GLN A 294 5.53 4.87 -0.07
C GLN A 294 5.63 3.42 0.43
N ALA A 295 5.38 3.16 1.71
CA ALA A 295 5.34 1.82 2.27
C ALA A 295 4.18 0.99 1.69
N ARG A 296 2.98 1.58 1.58
CA ARG A 296 1.82 0.92 0.95
C ARG A 296 2.08 0.61 -0.53
N ARG A 297 2.66 1.55 -1.28
CA ARG A 297 3.07 1.39 -2.69
C ARG A 297 4.13 0.30 -2.88
N ALA A 298 5.01 0.09 -1.91
CA ALA A 298 5.97 -1.01 -1.94
C ALA A 298 5.29 -2.39 -1.77
N THR A 299 4.18 -2.43 -1.03
CA THR A 299 3.43 -3.67 -0.77
C THR A 299 2.34 -3.99 -1.80
N GLY A 300 1.82 -3.00 -2.54
CA GLY A 300 0.79 -3.20 -3.55
C GLY A 300 0.40 -1.93 -4.32
N PHE A 301 -0.33 -2.12 -5.43
CA PHE A 301 -0.90 -1.04 -6.23
C PHE A 301 -2.36 -0.83 -5.83
N VAL A 302 -2.66 0.29 -5.16
CA VAL A 302 -4.02 0.71 -4.76
C VAL A 302 -4.43 1.91 -5.62
N SER A 303 -5.54 1.77 -6.35
CA SER A 303 -6.04 2.77 -7.31
C SER A 303 -6.38 4.13 -6.68
N GLU A 304 -6.92 4.12 -5.46
CA GLU A 304 -7.37 5.32 -4.76
C GLU A 304 -6.22 6.26 -4.31
N ASP A 305 -4.98 5.76 -4.25
CA ASP A 305 -3.81 6.53 -3.79
C ASP A 305 -3.02 7.20 -4.95
N LEU A 306 -3.54 7.17 -6.19
CA LEU A 306 -2.87 7.75 -7.36
C LEU A 306 -3.13 9.25 -7.48
N ARG A 307 -2.04 10.02 -7.64
CA ARG A 307 -2.08 11.44 -7.95
C ARG A 307 -2.58 11.66 -9.39
N PRO A 308 -3.11 12.84 -9.75
CA PRO A 308 -3.55 13.13 -11.11
C PRO A 308 -2.45 12.93 -12.18
N GLU A 309 -1.18 13.20 -11.82
CA GLU A 309 0.00 12.94 -12.66
C GLU A 309 0.25 11.44 -12.92
N GLU A 310 -0.27 10.58 -12.05
CA GLU A 310 -0.11 9.13 -12.09
C GLU A 310 -1.27 8.45 -12.86
N GLN A 311 -2.27 9.23 -13.29
CA GLN A 311 -3.41 8.77 -14.11
C GLN A 311 -3.14 8.79 -15.62
N ASP A 312 -1.86 8.75 -16.03
CA ASP A 312 -1.49 8.53 -17.42
C ASP A 312 -1.38 7.01 -17.71
N PRO A 313 -2.05 6.48 -18.75
CA PRO A 313 -1.86 5.10 -19.20
C PRO A 313 -0.39 4.71 -19.42
N GLN A 314 0.45 5.65 -19.87
CA GLN A 314 1.88 5.42 -20.07
C GLN A 314 2.63 5.27 -18.74
N TRP A 315 2.29 6.08 -17.73
CA TRP A 315 2.84 5.95 -16.38
C TRP A 315 2.46 4.60 -15.76
N CYS A 316 1.20 4.18 -15.90
CA CYS A 316 0.72 2.88 -15.44
C CYS A 316 1.49 1.72 -16.08
N LYS A 317 1.81 1.84 -17.38
CA LYS A 317 2.66 0.87 -18.09
C LYS A 317 4.05 0.78 -17.46
N GLU A 318 4.71 1.92 -17.27
CA GLU A 318 6.07 1.97 -16.71
C GLU A 318 6.15 1.44 -15.27
N LYS A 319 5.11 1.72 -14.47
CA LYS A 319 4.98 1.15 -13.12
C LYS A 319 4.73 -0.34 -13.14
N GLY A 320 3.88 -0.83 -14.04
CA GLY A 320 3.73 -2.26 -14.27
C GLY A 320 5.05 -2.92 -14.66
N ASP A 321 5.87 -2.27 -15.50
CA ASP A 321 7.19 -2.77 -15.91
C ASP A 321 8.19 -2.79 -14.74
N GLU A 322 8.09 -1.86 -13.80
CA GLU A 322 8.85 -1.86 -12.54
C GLU A 322 8.45 -3.04 -11.64
N PHE A 323 7.15 -3.27 -11.44
CA PHE A 323 6.66 -4.42 -10.68
C PHE A 323 7.00 -5.75 -11.33
N PHE A 324 6.98 -5.82 -12.67
CA PHE A 324 7.40 -7.01 -13.40
C PHE A 324 8.88 -7.30 -13.20
N ARG A 325 9.74 -6.27 -13.24
CA ARG A 325 11.18 -6.42 -12.98
C ARG A 325 11.49 -6.80 -11.53
N SER A 326 10.68 -6.35 -10.57
CA SER A 326 10.84 -6.73 -9.16
C SER A 326 10.27 -8.12 -8.83
N GLY A 327 9.64 -8.80 -9.79
CA GLY A 327 9.02 -10.12 -9.61
C GLY A 327 7.64 -10.09 -8.94
N ASN A 328 7.09 -8.90 -8.67
CA ASN A 328 5.74 -8.75 -8.15
C ASN A 328 4.71 -8.77 -9.29
N PHE A 329 4.37 -9.98 -9.77
CA PHE A 329 3.45 -10.15 -10.90
C PHE A 329 2.02 -9.70 -10.59
N LEU A 330 1.54 -9.85 -9.35
CA LEU A 330 0.19 -9.43 -8.96
C LEU A 330 0.06 -7.90 -8.94
N GLY A 331 1.06 -7.19 -8.40
CA GLY A 331 1.13 -5.73 -8.45
C GLY A 331 1.20 -5.21 -9.89
N ALA A 332 1.97 -5.89 -10.75
CA ALA A 332 2.05 -5.54 -12.17
C ALA A 332 0.69 -5.69 -12.88
N ILE A 333 -0.06 -6.77 -12.63
CA ILE A 333 -1.40 -6.97 -13.20
C ILE A 333 -2.34 -5.85 -12.77
N SER A 334 -2.31 -5.47 -11.49
CA SER A 334 -3.14 -4.38 -10.97
C SER A 334 -2.83 -3.06 -11.70
N ALA A 335 -1.54 -2.71 -11.83
CA ALA A 335 -1.09 -1.50 -12.53
C ALA A 335 -1.49 -1.49 -14.01
N TYR A 336 -1.31 -2.60 -14.73
CA TYR A 336 -1.73 -2.69 -16.14
C TYR A 336 -3.25 -2.62 -16.29
N THR A 337 -3.99 -3.28 -15.40
CA THR A 337 -5.46 -3.28 -15.46
C THR A 337 -6.01 -1.88 -15.19
N HIS A 338 -5.40 -1.13 -14.28
CA HIS A 338 -5.74 0.27 -14.08
C HIS A 338 -5.40 1.13 -15.31
N GLY A 339 -4.23 0.94 -15.91
CA GLY A 339 -3.87 1.60 -17.17
C GLY A 339 -4.87 1.32 -18.31
N MET A 340 -5.43 0.10 -18.36
CA MET A 340 -6.45 -0.28 -19.32
C MET A 340 -7.81 0.39 -19.03
N ALA A 341 -8.17 0.56 -17.76
CA ALA A 341 -9.36 1.29 -17.37
C ALA A 341 -9.29 2.77 -17.78
N LEU A 342 -8.08 3.34 -17.80
CA LEU A 342 -7.82 4.71 -18.27
C LEU A 342 -7.80 4.79 -19.81
N SER A 343 -7.12 3.85 -20.47
CA SER A 343 -7.06 3.78 -21.93
C SER A 343 -7.06 2.35 -22.44
N ASP A 344 -8.16 1.98 -23.08
CA ASP A 344 -8.33 0.68 -23.73
C ASP A 344 -7.58 0.58 -25.08
N LYS A 345 -7.14 1.70 -25.64
CA LYS A 345 -6.58 1.73 -27.01
C LYS A 345 -5.09 1.38 -27.09
N LEU A 346 -4.42 1.10 -25.97
CA LEU A 346 -2.96 0.90 -25.94
C LEU A 346 -2.61 -0.60 -25.95
N PRO A 347 -2.12 -1.18 -27.09
CA PRO A 347 -1.85 -2.61 -27.19
C PRO A 347 -0.70 -3.08 -26.29
N SER A 348 0.21 -2.17 -25.92
CA SER A 348 1.34 -2.46 -25.05
C SER A 348 0.92 -2.89 -23.65
N LEU A 349 -0.16 -2.31 -23.09
CA LEU A 349 -0.68 -2.69 -21.78
C LEU A 349 -1.17 -4.14 -21.78
N TYR A 350 -1.95 -4.51 -22.79
CA TYR A 350 -2.41 -5.89 -22.98
C TYR A 350 -1.26 -6.87 -23.18
N SER A 351 -0.27 -6.53 -24.02
CA SER A 351 0.89 -7.40 -24.26
C SER A 351 1.73 -7.61 -23.01
N ASN A 352 1.94 -6.56 -22.21
CA ASN A 352 2.70 -6.63 -20.96
C ASN A 352 1.91 -7.37 -19.88
N ARG A 353 0.59 -7.15 -19.76
CA ARG A 353 -0.26 -7.93 -18.85
C ARG A 353 -0.26 -9.42 -19.21
N ALA A 354 -0.33 -9.77 -20.48
CA ALA A 354 -0.18 -11.16 -20.94
C ALA A 354 1.18 -11.75 -20.52
N ALA A 355 2.28 -10.96 -20.62
CA ALA A 355 3.60 -11.38 -20.16
C ALA A 355 3.64 -11.69 -18.66
N THR A 356 2.84 -10.99 -17.85
CA THR A 356 2.73 -11.23 -16.40
C THR A 356 1.84 -12.42 -16.05
N HIS A 357 0.82 -12.72 -16.86
CA HIS A 357 -0.05 -13.87 -16.65
C HIS A 357 0.65 -15.22 -16.92
N PHE A 358 1.63 -15.23 -17.83
CA PHE A 358 2.38 -16.43 -18.19
C PHE A 358 3.13 -17.09 -17.00
N PRO A 359 3.98 -16.38 -16.22
CA PRO A 359 4.64 -16.98 -15.05
C PRO A 359 3.69 -17.35 -13.92
N LEU A 360 2.50 -16.75 -13.86
CA LEU A 360 1.46 -17.09 -12.87
C LEU A 360 0.63 -18.33 -13.26
N GLY A 361 0.89 -18.95 -14.42
CA GLY A 361 0.12 -20.11 -14.91
C GLY A 361 -1.28 -19.77 -15.42
N ASN A 362 -1.62 -18.48 -15.58
CA ASN A 362 -2.92 -18.03 -16.06
C ASN A 362 -2.97 -18.02 -17.60
N PHE A 363 -2.81 -19.19 -18.22
CA PHE A 363 -2.62 -19.30 -19.68
C PHE A 363 -3.86 -18.84 -20.48
N ASN A 364 -5.08 -19.17 -20.03
CA ASN A 364 -6.31 -18.71 -20.69
C ASN A 364 -6.42 -17.18 -20.76
N LYS A 365 -6.11 -16.49 -19.65
CA LYS A 365 -6.10 -15.02 -19.59
C LYS A 365 -5.01 -14.43 -20.49
N CYS A 366 -3.84 -15.07 -20.52
CA CYS A 366 -2.74 -14.70 -21.42
C CYS A 366 -3.15 -14.77 -22.90
N VAL A 367 -3.86 -15.83 -23.31
CA VAL A 367 -4.34 -16.00 -24.69
C VAL A 367 -5.35 -14.92 -25.06
N ASN A 368 -6.29 -14.61 -24.17
CA ASN A 368 -7.29 -13.56 -24.37
C ASN A 368 -6.62 -12.19 -24.53
N ASP A 369 -5.72 -11.83 -23.61
CA ASP A 369 -4.99 -10.55 -23.66
C ASP A 369 -4.10 -10.43 -24.90
N CYS A 370 -3.48 -11.52 -25.35
CA CYS A 370 -2.71 -11.50 -26.59
C CYS A 370 -3.61 -11.31 -27.81
N SER A 371 -4.84 -11.84 -27.79
CA SER A 371 -5.79 -11.73 -28.89
C SER A 371 -6.36 -10.32 -28.99
N THR A 372 -6.76 -9.72 -27.86
CA THR A 372 -7.17 -8.31 -27.83
C THR A 372 -6.05 -7.37 -28.26
N ALA A 373 -4.81 -7.61 -27.80
CA ALA A 373 -3.65 -6.83 -28.24
C ALA A 373 -3.44 -6.90 -29.77
N LEU A 374 -3.63 -8.08 -30.38
CA LEU A 374 -3.50 -8.26 -31.83
C LEU A 374 -4.63 -7.59 -32.61
N ASP A 375 -5.84 -7.56 -32.06
CA ASP A 375 -6.97 -6.83 -32.66
C ASP A 375 -6.73 -5.32 -32.65
N LEU A 376 -6.17 -4.79 -31.56
CA LEU A 376 -5.79 -3.38 -31.47
C LEU A 376 -4.59 -3.01 -32.37
N MET A 377 -3.76 -3.98 -32.77
CA MET A 377 -2.62 -3.77 -33.67
C MET A 377 -2.98 -3.87 -35.17
N LYS A 378 -4.25 -3.65 -35.53
CA LYS A 378 -4.72 -3.56 -36.92
C LYS A 378 -4.82 -2.08 -37.34
N PRO A 379 -4.30 -1.66 -38.51
CA PRO A 379 -3.71 -2.48 -39.58
C PRO A 379 -2.25 -2.92 -39.31
N PRO A 380 -1.80 -4.01 -39.98
CA PRO A 380 -0.39 -4.42 -39.99
C PRO A 380 0.50 -3.31 -40.53
N CYS A 381 1.44 -2.81 -39.72
CA CYS A 381 2.46 -1.87 -40.17
C CYS A 381 3.86 -2.35 -39.75
N GLU A 382 4.89 -1.71 -40.29
CA GLU A 382 6.27 -2.08 -39.97
C GLU A 382 6.62 -1.72 -38.51
N GLY A 383 6.13 -0.58 -38.02
CA GLY A 383 6.35 -0.14 -36.64
C GLY A 383 5.75 -1.08 -35.58
N ASN A 384 4.63 -1.76 -35.88
CA ASN A 384 4.00 -2.72 -34.97
C ASN A 384 4.44 -4.17 -35.24
N ARG A 385 5.24 -4.45 -36.28
CA ARG A 385 5.67 -5.81 -36.67
C ARG A 385 6.29 -6.57 -35.50
N ARG A 386 7.25 -5.96 -34.80
CA ARG A 386 7.96 -6.59 -33.68
C ARG A 386 7.04 -6.87 -32.49
N SER A 387 6.14 -5.94 -32.17
CA SER A 387 5.17 -6.10 -31.08
C SER A 387 4.15 -7.19 -31.39
N ARG A 388 3.66 -7.25 -32.63
CA ARG A 388 2.76 -8.32 -33.11
C ARG A 388 3.44 -9.68 -33.01
N ALA A 389 4.67 -9.82 -33.52
CA ALA A 389 5.41 -11.06 -33.47
C ALA A 389 5.63 -11.56 -32.03
N LYS A 390 6.03 -10.67 -31.11
CA LYS A 390 6.14 -10.99 -29.67
C LYS A 390 4.82 -11.45 -29.05
N CYS A 391 3.71 -10.81 -29.44
CA CYS A 391 2.38 -11.14 -28.93
C CYS A 391 1.91 -12.50 -29.44
N ILE A 392 2.11 -12.79 -30.73
CA ILE A 392 1.81 -14.10 -31.34
C ILE A 392 2.68 -15.19 -30.69
N ALA A 393 3.98 -14.97 -30.55
CA ALA A 393 4.88 -15.93 -29.91
C ALA A 393 4.47 -16.24 -28.46
N ARG A 394 4.04 -15.23 -27.70
CA ARG A 394 3.54 -15.42 -26.33
C ARG A 394 2.22 -16.17 -26.29
N ARG A 395 1.30 -15.90 -27.23
CA ARG A 395 0.04 -16.64 -27.36
C ARG A 395 0.29 -18.10 -27.69
N ALA A 396 1.17 -18.38 -28.65
CA ALA A 396 1.61 -19.72 -29.01
C ALA A 396 2.21 -20.47 -27.80
N ALA A 397 3.11 -19.82 -27.05
CA ALA A 397 3.68 -20.41 -25.84
C ALA A 397 2.61 -20.72 -24.77
N ALA A 398 1.58 -19.88 -24.62
CA ALA A 398 0.48 -20.13 -23.70
C ALA A 398 -0.44 -21.27 -24.19
N LEU A 399 -0.71 -21.35 -25.49
CA LEU A 399 -1.46 -22.46 -26.11
C LEU A 399 -0.75 -23.80 -25.94
N ALA A 400 0.57 -23.84 -26.13
CA ALA A 400 1.37 -25.03 -25.89
C ALA A 400 1.27 -25.51 -24.43
N ARG A 401 1.22 -24.58 -23.46
CA ARG A 401 1.01 -24.91 -22.04
C ARG A 401 -0.41 -25.39 -21.73
N LEU A 402 -1.41 -25.01 -22.53
CA LEU A 402 -2.78 -25.50 -22.44
C LEU A 402 -2.98 -26.88 -23.08
N GLY A 403 -1.99 -27.38 -23.83
CA GLY A 403 -2.04 -28.67 -24.50
C GLY A 403 -2.34 -28.60 -26.00
N PHE A 404 -2.70 -27.42 -26.54
CA PHE A 404 -3.00 -27.23 -27.95
C PHE A 404 -1.73 -27.03 -28.78
N LEU A 405 -1.02 -28.12 -29.06
CA LEU A 405 0.35 -28.05 -29.58
C LEU A 405 0.38 -27.78 -31.10
N SER A 406 -0.53 -28.35 -31.89
CA SER A 406 -0.65 -28.04 -33.34
C SER A 406 -0.88 -26.55 -33.59
N LYS A 407 -1.88 -25.97 -32.92
CA LYS A 407 -2.21 -24.55 -33.02
C LYS A 407 -1.06 -23.66 -32.57
N ALA A 408 -0.34 -24.06 -31.52
CA ALA A 408 0.82 -23.32 -31.05
C ALA A 408 1.94 -23.29 -32.10
N ILE A 409 2.22 -24.41 -32.77
CA ILE A 409 3.24 -24.50 -33.83
C ILE A 409 2.87 -23.58 -35.01
N ASP A 410 1.61 -23.59 -35.44
CA ASP A 410 1.13 -22.74 -36.54
C ASP A 410 1.28 -21.24 -36.21
N GLU A 411 0.91 -20.84 -34.99
CA GLU A 411 1.08 -19.47 -34.53
C GLU A 411 2.56 -19.08 -34.40
N MET A 412 3.41 -19.97 -33.88
CA MET A 412 4.84 -19.71 -33.75
C MET A 412 5.52 -19.58 -35.13
N LYS A 413 5.11 -20.39 -36.11
CA LYS A 413 5.53 -20.24 -37.52
C LYS A 413 5.08 -18.90 -38.11
N ALA A 414 3.85 -18.45 -37.79
CA ALA A 414 3.39 -17.12 -38.19
C ALA A 414 4.23 -16.01 -37.54
N ALA A 415 4.65 -16.16 -36.29
CA ALA A 415 5.56 -15.22 -35.62
C ALA A 415 6.95 -15.21 -36.28
N SER A 416 7.50 -16.37 -36.65
CA SER A 416 8.79 -16.50 -37.34
C SER A 416 8.79 -15.81 -38.71
N LYS A 417 7.68 -15.84 -39.46
CA LYS A 417 7.54 -15.08 -40.71
C LYS A 417 7.66 -13.56 -40.51
N LEU A 418 7.27 -13.04 -39.35
CA LEU A 418 7.38 -11.62 -39.03
C LEU A 418 8.79 -11.23 -38.54
N LEU A 419 9.44 -12.11 -37.78
CA LEU A 419 10.79 -11.95 -37.24
C LEU A 419 11.67 -13.17 -37.56
N PRO A 420 12.25 -13.24 -38.78
CA PRO A 420 13.07 -14.37 -39.19
C PRO A 420 14.44 -14.44 -38.48
N ASP A 421 14.90 -13.31 -37.92
CA ASP A 421 16.21 -13.21 -37.26
C ASP A 421 16.22 -13.71 -35.81
N ASP A 422 15.04 -13.97 -35.22
CA ASP A 422 14.96 -14.36 -33.81
C ASP A 422 15.21 -15.87 -33.63
N GLU A 423 16.44 -16.21 -33.24
CA GLU A 423 16.86 -17.59 -32.95
C GLU A 423 16.03 -18.25 -31.84
N LYS A 424 15.48 -17.46 -30.91
CA LYS A 424 14.64 -18.01 -29.83
C LYS A 424 13.34 -18.62 -30.38
N ILE A 425 12.72 -17.94 -31.33
CA ILE A 425 11.48 -18.41 -31.97
C ILE A 425 11.75 -19.70 -32.75
N LYS A 426 12.87 -19.77 -33.48
CA LYS A 426 13.26 -21.00 -34.21
C LYS A 426 13.46 -22.18 -33.28
N LYS A 427 14.14 -21.97 -32.16
CA LYS A 427 14.33 -23.01 -31.14
C LYS A 427 13.00 -23.45 -30.53
N ASP A 428 12.13 -22.51 -30.16
CA ASP A 428 10.81 -22.82 -29.59
C ASP A 428 9.95 -23.62 -30.59
N ILE A 429 10.02 -23.33 -31.90
CA ILE A 429 9.37 -24.14 -32.95
C ILE A 429 9.92 -25.57 -32.95
N TYR A 430 11.24 -25.73 -32.98
CA TYR A 430 11.88 -27.06 -32.98
C TYR A 430 11.49 -27.88 -31.74
N ASP A 431 11.50 -27.25 -30.56
CA ASP A 431 11.13 -27.91 -29.31
C ASP A 431 9.64 -28.31 -29.30
N MET A 432 8.76 -27.48 -29.85
CA MET A 432 7.33 -27.79 -29.98
C MET A 432 7.06 -28.90 -31.01
N GLU A 433 7.72 -28.87 -32.18
CA GLU A 433 7.59 -29.92 -33.21
C GLU A 433 8.07 -31.27 -32.69
N ARG A 434 9.21 -31.30 -32.00
CA ARG A 434 9.72 -32.52 -31.36
C ARG A 434 8.76 -33.07 -30.30
N ALA A 435 8.12 -32.18 -29.53
CA ALA A 435 7.14 -32.59 -28.53
C ALA A 435 5.85 -33.14 -29.19
N TRP A 436 5.45 -32.59 -30.34
CA TRP A 436 4.31 -33.06 -31.11
C TRP A 436 4.57 -34.43 -31.76
N GLU A 437 5.77 -34.64 -32.32
CA GLU A 437 6.18 -35.95 -32.87
C GLU A 437 6.16 -37.06 -31.82
N GLN A 438 6.44 -36.73 -30.56
CA GLN A 438 6.41 -37.71 -29.47
C GLN A 438 4.98 -38.08 -29.03
N ASN A 439 4.01 -37.18 -29.22
CA ASN A 439 2.61 -37.40 -28.84
C ASN A 439 1.65 -36.80 -29.90
N PRO A 440 1.46 -37.47 -31.05
CA PRO A 440 0.64 -36.93 -32.15
C PRO A 440 -0.85 -36.84 -31.80
N ASP A 441 -1.31 -37.68 -30.87
CA ASP A 441 -2.72 -37.83 -30.50
C ASP A 441 -3.17 -36.86 -29.37
N SER A 442 -2.33 -35.88 -28.99
CA SER A 442 -2.60 -35.04 -27.81
C SER A 442 -3.52 -33.83 -28.04
N ASP A 443 -4.10 -33.67 -29.23
CA ASP A 443 -4.92 -32.50 -29.62
C ASP A 443 -6.43 -32.76 -29.67
#